data_AF-A0A0V0GJR3-F1
#
_entry.id   AF-A0A0V0GJR3-F1
#
_cell.length_a   1.000
_cell.length_b   1.000
_cell.length_c   1.000
_cell.angle_alpha   90.00
_cell.angle_beta   90.00
_cell.angle_gamma   90.00
#
_symmetry.space_group_name_H-M   'P 1'
#
loop_
_entity.id
_entity.type
_entity.pdbx_description
1 polymer ?
#
loop_
_entity_poly.entity_id
_entity_poly.type
_entity_poly.pdbx_seq_one_letter_code
_entity_poly.pdbx_strand_id
1 'polypeptide(L)'
;MEELSWILGGEVGFLPTIYLGMPLGAKSKALNIWNPVIAKCEKKLTRWKAQYISLGGRVTLINSVLNSLPTYMISIFSIPDGVIQR
;
A
#
# COMPACT_ATOMS: atom_id res chain seq x y z
N MET A 1 -26.57 -12.74 -0.79
CA MET A 1 -25.57 -12.51 0.28
C MET A 1 -26.25 -12.46 1.64
N GLU A 2 -27.36 -11.75 1.78
CA GLU A 2 -28.13 -11.69 3.04
C GLU A 2 -28.61 -13.07 3.52
N GLU A 3 -29.10 -13.92 2.61
CA GLU A 3 -29.53 -15.29 2.93
C GLU A 3 -28.39 -16.16 3.51
N LEU A 4 -27.17 -16.02 2.96
CA LEU A 4 -25.99 -16.73 3.44
C LEU A 4 -25.53 -16.20 4.81
N SER A 5 -25.66 -14.87 5.02
CA SER A 5 -25.37 -14.19 6.27
C SER A 5 -26.24 -14.71 7.41
N TRP A 6 -27.53 -14.90 7.14
CA TRP A 6 -28.50 -15.47 8.07
C TRP A 6 -28.16 -16.91 8.47
N ILE A 7 -27.80 -17.75 7.50
CA ILE A 7 -27.43 -19.16 7.75
C ILE A 7 -26.14 -19.27 8.57
N LEU A 8 -25.15 -18.43 8.27
CA LEU A 8 -23.81 -18.49 8.88
C LEU A 8 -23.67 -17.62 10.14
N GLY A 9 -24.70 -16.83 10.49
CA GLY A 9 -24.67 -15.92 11.64
C GLY A 9 -23.69 -14.74 11.50
N GLY A 10 -23.34 -14.36 10.27
CA GLY A 10 -22.42 -13.25 9.98
C GLY A 10 -23.13 -11.93 9.66
N GLU A 11 -22.37 -10.85 9.54
CA GLU A 11 -22.84 -9.55 9.03
C GLU A 11 -22.30 -9.29 7.61
N VAL A 12 -23.11 -8.65 6.76
CA VAL A 12 -22.71 -8.23 5.41
C VAL A 12 -21.98 -6.90 5.48
N GLY A 13 -20.68 -6.89 5.16
CA GLY A 13 -19.88 -5.66 5.07
C GLY A 13 -20.13 -4.87 3.79
N PHE A 14 -19.78 -3.57 3.82
CA PHE A 14 -19.90 -2.67 2.67
C PHE A 14 -18.53 -2.22 2.16
N LEU A 15 -18.47 -1.98 0.84
CA LEU A 15 -17.30 -1.40 0.18
C LEU A 15 -17.50 0.11 -0.05
N PRO A 16 -16.42 0.92 -0.02
CA PRO A 16 -15.04 0.49 0.17
C PRO A 16 -14.67 0.27 1.65
N THR A 17 -13.90 -0.79 1.92
CA THR A 17 -13.40 -1.14 3.27
C THR A 17 -11.87 -1.17 3.28
N ILE A 18 -11.22 -0.83 4.40
CA ILE A 18 -9.75 -0.86 4.49
C ILE A 18 -9.27 -2.30 4.76
N TYR A 19 -8.51 -2.86 3.83
CA TYR A 19 -7.82 -4.14 3.99
C TYR A 19 -6.32 -3.97 3.71
N LEU A 20 -5.49 -4.45 4.64
CA LEU A 20 -4.03 -4.31 4.59
C LEU A 20 -3.53 -2.87 4.35
N GLY A 21 -4.31 -1.87 4.78
CA GLY A 21 -3.99 -0.45 4.63
C GLY A 21 -4.45 0.19 3.32
N MET A 22 -5.25 -0.51 2.51
CA MET A 22 -5.81 0.00 1.25
C MET A 22 -7.35 -0.12 1.24
N PRO A 23 -8.09 0.84 0.65
CA PRO A 23 -9.52 0.68 0.41
C PRO A 23 -9.81 -0.38 -0.66
N LEU A 24 -10.24 -1.56 -0.22
CA LEU A 24 -10.81 -2.61 -1.03
C LEU A 24 -12.09 -2.11 -1.71
N GLY A 25 -12.27 -2.38 -3.00
CA GLY A 25 -13.44 -1.92 -3.77
C GLY A 25 -13.39 -0.47 -4.24
N ALA A 26 -12.31 0.28 -3.97
CA ALA A 26 -12.09 1.60 -4.55
C ALA A 26 -11.64 1.53 -6.02
N LYS A 27 -11.84 2.62 -6.77
CA LYS A 27 -11.45 2.69 -8.19
C LYS A 27 -9.91 2.60 -8.34
N SER A 28 -9.44 1.44 -8.80
CA SER A 28 -8.02 1.06 -9.01
C SER A 28 -7.08 2.16 -9.54
N LYS A 29 -7.53 2.98 -10.51
CA LYS A 29 -6.68 3.99 -11.18
C LYS A 29 -6.55 5.31 -10.42
N ALA A 30 -7.20 5.46 -9.28
CA ALA A 30 -7.21 6.72 -8.58
C ALA A 30 -5.90 6.91 -7.79
N LEU A 31 -5.16 7.97 -8.12
CA LEU A 31 -3.87 8.32 -7.49
C LEU A 31 -3.98 8.46 -5.96
N ASN A 32 -5.16 8.85 -5.48
CA ASN A 32 -5.44 8.99 -4.05
C ASN A 32 -5.28 7.68 -3.26
N ILE A 33 -5.47 6.52 -3.89
CA ILE A 33 -5.30 5.21 -3.25
C ILE A 33 -3.81 4.95 -2.95
N TRP A 34 -2.90 5.49 -3.75
CA TRP A 34 -1.46 5.31 -3.59
C TRP A 34 -0.85 6.25 -2.55
N ASN A 35 -1.49 7.38 -2.26
CA ASN A 35 -0.99 8.38 -1.30
C ASN A 35 -0.61 7.80 0.08
N PRO A 36 -1.42 6.95 0.73
CA PRO A 36 -1.07 6.40 2.05
C PRO A 36 0.17 5.50 1.99
N VAL A 37 0.37 4.76 0.90
CA VAL A 37 1.53 3.89 0.72
C VAL A 37 2.79 4.71 0.45
N ILE A 38 2.70 5.72 -0.42
CA ILE A 38 3.81 6.66 -0.68
C ILE A 38 4.23 7.34 0.62
N ALA A 39 3.28 7.90 1.38
CA ALA A 39 3.56 8.56 2.65
C ALA A 39 4.22 7.62 3.67
N LYS A 40 3.85 6.33 3.67
CA LYS A 40 4.47 5.31 4.54
C LYS A 40 5.90 4.97 4.10
N CYS A 41 6.15 4.87 2.80
CA CYS A 41 7.49 4.70 2.24
C CYS A 41 8.38 5.88 2.60
N GLU A 42 7.93 7.12 2.33
CA GLU A 42 8.62 8.35 2.69
C GLU A 42 8.91 8.40 4.19
N LYS A 43 7.92 8.15 5.05
CA LYS A 43 8.12 8.16 6.50
C LYS A 43 9.19 7.16 6.97
N LYS A 44 9.25 5.96 6.35
CA LYS A 44 10.32 5.00 6.64
C LYS A 44 11.68 5.46 6.11
N LEU A 45 11.71 6.06 4.92
CA LEU A 45 12.92 6.58 4.29
C LEU A 45 13.39 7.92 4.86
N THR A 46 12.59 8.67 5.61
CA THR A 46 13.05 9.92 6.24
C THR A 46 13.59 9.66 7.65
N ARG A 47 13.19 8.55 8.28
CA ARG A 47 13.56 8.22 9.66
C ARG A 47 15.01 7.72 9.83
N TRP A 48 15.71 7.34 8.75
CA TRP A 48 17.07 6.83 8.87
C TRP A 48 18.12 7.95 8.83
N LYS A 49 19.21 7.76 9.59
CA LYS A 49 20.30 8.73 9.66
C LYS A 49 21.22 8.56 8.45
N ALA A 50 20.96 9.29 7.39
CA ALA A 50 21.63 9.09 6.11
C ALA A 50 23.15 9.24 6.11
N GLN A 51 23.66 10.08 7.00
CA GLN A 51 25.07 10.31 7.21
C GLN A 51 25.86 9.09 7.71
N TYR A 52 25.22 8.08 8.30
CA TYR A 52 25.92 6.90 8.86
C TYR A 52 25.78 5.63 8.01
N ILE A 53 25.16 5.71 6.83
CA ILE A 53 24.95 4.55 5.96
C ILE A 53 25.77 4.72 4.68
N SER A 54 26.55 3.69 4.36
CA SER A 54 27.28 3.57 3.08
C SER A 54 26.34 3.60 1.88
N LEU A 55 26.86 3.92 0.70
CA LEU A 55 26.05 3.91 -0.53
C LEU A 55 25.32 2.57 -0.74
N GLY A 56 26.02 1.45 -0.53
CA GLY A 56 25.43 0.11 -0.62
C GLY A 56 24.32 -0.11 0.41
N GLY A 57 24.51 0.32 1.66
CA GLY A 57 23.48 0.23 2.68
C GLY A 57 22.23 1.07 2.35
N ARG A 58 22.40 2.23 1.70
CA ARG A 58 21.28 3.06 1.24
C ARG A 58 20.46 2.35 0.17
N VAL A 59 21.12 1.75 -0.82
CA VAL A 59 20.45 0.98 -1.89
C VAL A 59 19.69 -0.20 -1.28
N THR A 60 20.32 -0.97 -0.40
CA THR A 60 19.68 -2.09 0.28
C THR A 60 18.46 -1.65 1.10
N LEU A 61 18.55 -0.50 1.79
CA LEU A 61 17.45 0.03 2.58
C LEU A 61 16.28 0.47 1.69
N ILE A 62 16.55 1.19 0.60
CA ILE A 62 15.55 1.60 -0.37
C ILE A 62 14.82 0.37 -0.93
N ASN A 63 15.57 -0.64 -1.38
CA ASN A 63 15.01 -1.88 -1.89
C ASN A 63 14.16 -2.60 -0.83
N SER A 64 14.61 -2.67 0.42
CA SER A 64 13.84 -3.31 1.51
C SER A 64 12.49 -2.61 1.76
N VAL A 65 12.46 -1.27 1.74
CA VAL A 65 11.24 -0.50 1.95
C VAL A 65 10.29 -0.62 0.75
N LEU A 66 10.81 -0.44 -0.47
CA LEU A 66 10.02 -0.50 -1.71
C LEU A 66 9.55 -1.91 -2.07
N ASN A 67 10.24 -2.97 -1.63
CA ASN A 67 9.81 -4.36 -1.86
C ASN A 67 8.88 -4.92 -0.78
N SER A 68 8.60 -4.19 0.30
CA SER A 68 7.75 -4.70 1.38
C SER A 68 6.46 -3.91 1.57
N LEU A 69 6.51 -2.59 1.37
CA LEU A 69 5.35 -1.72 1.63
C LEU A 69 4.32 -1.69 0.48
N PRO A 70 4.71 -1.45 -0.79
CA PRO A 70 3.75 -1.39 -1.89
C PRO A 70 3.45 -2.75 -2.52
N THR A 71 4.15 -3.83 -2.15
CA THR A 71 4.09 -5.14 -2.83
C THR A 71 2.68 -5.71 -2.96
N TYR A 72 1.89 -5.62 -1.89
CA TYR A 72 0.50 -6.04 -1.93
C TYR A 72 -0.30 -5.24 -2.98
N MET A 73 -0.13 -3.92 -3.02
CA MET A 73 -0.83 -3.08 -4.00
C MET A 73 -0.38 -3.37 -5.43
N ILE A 74 0.93 -3.55 -5.65
CA ILE A 74 1.49 -3.86 -6.96
C ILE A 74 1.02 -5.22 -7.47
N SER A 75 0.79 -6.19 -6.58
CA SER A 75 0.25 -7.50 -6.97
C SER A 75 -1.20 -7.47 -7.48
N ILE A 76 -1.97 -6.45 -7.09
CA ILE A 76 -3.41 -6.34 -7.42
C ILE A 76 -3.64 -5.27 -8.50
N PHE A 77 -2.83 -4.22 -8.51
CA PHE A 77 -2.98 -3.07 -9.39
C PHE A 77 -1.65 -2.68 -10.04
N SER A 78 -1.70 -2.43 -11.35
CA SER A 78 -0.60 -1.78 -12.05
C SER A 78 -0.39 -0.37 -11.50
N ILE A 79 0.88 0.00 -11.29
CA ILE A 79 1.25 1.33 -10.80
C ILE A 79 0.88 2.37 -11.88
N PRO A 80 0.08 3.40 -11.57
CA PRO A 80 -0.19 4.49 -12.52
C PRO A 80 1.07 5.30 -12.81
N ASP A 81 1.22 5.81 -14.04
CA ASP A 81 2.39 6.62 -14.43
C ASP A 81 2.59 7.85 -13.53
N GLY A 82 1.49 8.49 -13.11
CA GLY A 82 1.53 9.64 -12.20
C GLY A 82 2.04 9.31 -10.79
N VAL A 83 2.07 8.03 -10.39
CA VAL A 83 2.71 7.58 -9.14
C VAL A 83 4.20 7.34 -9.34
N ILE A 84 4.60 6.82 -10.50
CA ILE A 84 6.01 6.54 -10.82
C ILE A 84 6.81 7.84 -10.95
N GLN A 85 6.21 8.90 -11.48
CA GLN A 85 6.85 10.20 -11.72
C GLN A 85 6.97 11.08 -10.47
N ARG A 86 6.48 10.62 -9.31
CA ARG A 86 6.37 11.40 -8.09
C ARG A 86 7.53 11.11 -7.14
#